data_AF-A0A519MY50-F1
#
_entry.id   AF-A0A519MY50-F1
#
_cell.length_a   1.000
_cell.length_b   1.000
_cell.length_c   1.000
_cell.angle_alpha   90.00
_cell.angle_beta   90.00
_cell.angle_gamma   90.00
#
_symmetry.space_group_name_H-M   'P 1'
#
loop_
_entity.id
_entity.type
_entity.pdbx_description
1 polymer ?
#
loop_
_entity_poly.entity_id
_entity_poly.type
_entity_poly.pdbx_seq_one_letter_code
_entity_poly.pdbx_strand_id
1 'polypeptide(L)'
;MANYIGKFDGYTLRVFDGGSVVGSIDFNRDNTTHADIFVHKNRYHVGPQDATEKDIVVTRARQTLFKFKFDYLWGGAEIETDGEETGFEVKGKWFKPGTRLVDADSNDIVIVKTNERSNELEISINDESISEVMLLSTIYYHVYASAGKLRSVMLGL
;
A
#
# COMPACT_ATOMS: atom_id res chain seq x y z
N MET A 1 3.36 13.79 -13.49
CA MET A 1 2.21 13.40 -12.64
C MET A 1 1.37 12.42 -13.42
N ALA A 2 1.47 11.15 -13.06
CA ALA A 2 0.67 10.07 -13.63
C ALA A 2 -0.53 9.77 -12.71
N ASN A 3 -1.63 9.27 -13.29
CA ASN A 3 -2.85 8.95 -12.54
C ASN A 3 -3.26 7.52 -12.84
N TYR A 4 -3.23 6.68 -11.80
CA TYR A 4 -3.57 5.28 -11.86
C TYR A 4 -4.89 5.02 -11.14
N ILE A 5 -5.53 3.90 -11.49
CA ILE A 5 -6.77 3.47 -10.86
C ILE A 5 -6.59 2.08 -10.27
N GLY A 6 -6.93 1.93 -8.98
CA GLY A 6 -7.02 0.62 -8.33
C GLY A 6 -8.46 0.12 -8.35
N LYS A 7 -8.69 -1.11 -8.82
CA LYS A 7 -10.02 -1.74 -8.82
C LYS A 7 -9.99 -3.10 -8.13
N PHE A 8 -10.98 -3.35 -7.28
CA PHE A 8 -11.18 -4.66 -6.68
C PHE A 8 -11.94 -5.59 -7.63
N ASP A 9 -11.47 -6.83 -7.70
CA ASP A 9 -12.14 -7.98 -8.30
C ASP A 9 -12.05 -9.13 -7.30
N GLY A 10 -13.10 -9.28 -6.48
CA GLY A 10 -13.08 -10.15 -5.31
C GLY A 10 -11.99 -9.74 -4.31
N TYR A 11 -11.04 -10.64 -4.07
CA TYR A 11 -9.92 -10.44 -3.13
C TYR A 11 -8.65 -9.88 -3.80
N THR A 12 -8.74 -9.53 -5.08
CA THR A 12 -7.60 -8.98 -5.83
C THR A 12 -7.85 -7.51 -6.12
N LEU A 13 -6.93 -6.66 -5.71
CA LEU A 13 -6.83 -5.27 -6.16
C LEU A 13 -5.88 -5.20 -7.35
N ARG A 14 -6.37 -4.77 -8.52
CA ARG A 14 -5.53 -4.52 -9.70
C ARG A 14 -5.31 -3.03 -9.88
N VAL A 15 -4.08 -2.64 -10.16
CA VAL A 15 -3.70 -1.23 -10.40
C VAL A 15 -3.42 -1.02 -11.88
N PHE A 16 -4.11 -0.04 -12.44
CA PHE A 16 -4.12 0.26 -13.87
C PHE A 16 -3.47 1.62 -14.15
N ASP A 17 -2.59 1.63 -15.14
CA ASP A 17 -2.14 2.83 -15.84
C ASP A 17 -2.84 2.89 -17.20
N GLY A 18 -3.87 3.72 -17.30
CA GLY A 18 -4.79 3.71 -18.43
C GLY A 18 -5.42 2.33 -18.63
N GLY A 19 -5.09 1.66 -19.73
CA GLY A 19 -5.58 0.31 -20.06
C GLY A 19 -4.66 -0.84 -19.62
N SER A 20 -3.47 -0.53 -19.11
CA SER A 20 -2.43 -1.53 -18.79
C SER A 20 -2.41 -1.82 -17.29
N VAL A 21 -2.19 -3.08 -16.91
CA VAL A 21 -2.02 -3.48 -15.50
C VAL A 21 -0.56 -3.31 -15.11
N VAL A 22 -0.32 -2.50 -14.08
CA VAL A 22 1.01 -2.28 -13.47
C VAL A 22 1.35 -3.42 -12.53
N GLY A 23 0.37 -3.83 -11.73
CA GLY A 23 0.49 -4.97 -10.83
C GLY A 23 -0.81 -5.24 -10.07
N SER A 24 -0.75 -6.19 -9.15
CA SER A 24 -1.90 -6.56 -8.33
C SER A 24 -1.52 -6.88 -6.89
N ILE A 25 -2.52 -6.82 -6.02
CA ILE A 25 -2.44 -7.19 -4.61
C ILE A 25 -3.53 -8.22 -4.35
N ASP A 26 -3.14 -9.45 -4.06
CA ASP A 26 -4.03 -10.55 -3.72
C ASP A 26 -4.11 -10.67 -2.20
N PHE A 27 -5.24 -10.29 -1.62
CA PHE A 27 -5.46 -10.37 -0.18
C PHE A 27 -5.80 -11.80 0.25
N ASN A 28 -5.25 -12.22 1.39
CA ASN A 28 -5.55 -13.54 1.93
C ASN A 28 -7.02 -13.67 2.33
N ARG A 29 -7.55 -14.89 2.18
CA ARG A 29 -8.96 -15.22 2.48
C ARG A 29 -9.19 -15.74 3.90
N ASP A 30 -8.11 -15.95 4.64
CA ASP A 30 -8.10 -16.59 5.97
C ASP A 30 -8.28 -15.58 7.13
N ASN A 31 -8.81 -14.40 6.84
CA ASN A 31 -8.95 -13.27 7.77
C ASN A 31 -7.62 -12.72 8.32
N THR A 32 -6.47 -13.14 7.79
CA THR A 32 -5.21 -12.44 8.05
C THR A 32 -5.12 -11.16 7.24
N THR A 33 -4.23 -10.27 7.66
CA THR A 33 -3.96 -9.01 6.95
C THR A 33 -2.87 -9.17 5.90
N HIS A 34 -2.35 -10.38 5.72
CA HIS A 34 -1.34 -10.69 4.73
C HIS A 34 -1.90 -10.62 3.30
N ALA A 35 -1.03 -10.27 2.37
CA ALA A 35 -1.32 -10.27 0.95
C ALA A 35 -0.07 -10.63 0.13
N ASP A 36 -0.31 -10.94 -1.14
CA ASP A 36 0.72 -11.08 -2.15
C ASP A 36 0.65 -9.93 -3.13
N ILE A 37 1.78 -9.24 -3.32
CA ILE A 37 1.95 -8.24 -4.36
C ILE A 37 2.60 -8.91 -5.57
N PHE A 38 2.02 -8.69 -6.74
CA PHE A 38 2.54 -9.17 -8.02
C PHE A 38 2.96 -7.99 -8.88
N VAL A 39 4.24 -7.97 -9.24
CA VAL A 39 4.83 -7.02 -10.18
C VAL A 39 5.55 -7.80 -11.25
N HIS A 40 5.11 -7.63 -12.51
CA HIS A 40 5.59 -8.42 -13.64
C HIS A 40 5.51 -9.94 -13.37
N LYS A 41 6.67 -10.63 -13.22
CA LYS A 41 6.78 -12.06 -12.91
C LYS A 41 7.19 -12.34 -11.46
N ASN A 42 7.30 -11.31 -10.64
CA ASN A 42 7.76 -11.40 -9.27
C ASN A 42 6.58 -11.36 -8.29
N ARG A 43 6.68 -12.19 -7.26
CA ARG A 43 5.76 -12.22 -6.12
C ARG A 43 6.48 -11.71 -4.87
N TYR A 44 5.81 -10.84 -4.14
CA TYR A 44 6.27 -10.27 -2.89
C TYR A 44 5.21 -10.53 -1.83
N HIS A 45 5.61 -11.00 -0.65
CA HIS A 45 4.69 -11.13 0.46
C HIS A 45 4.68 -9.84 1.27
N VAL A 46 3.49 -9.38 1.65
CA VAL A 46 3.32 -8.18 2.47
C VAL A 46 2.39 -8.48 3.65
N GLY A 47 2.76 -8.02 4.84
CA GLY A 47 1.95 -8.15 6.04
C GLY A 47 2.78 -8.04 7.32
N PRO A 48 2.14 -8.02 8.49
CA PRO A 48 2.85 -8.06 9.76
C PRO A 48 3.47 -9.44 9.98
N GLN A 49 4.66 -9.51 10.59
CA GLN A 49 5.30 -10.82 10.85
C GLN A 49 4.43 -11.70 11.75
N ASP A 50 3.81 -11.09 12.76
CA ASP A 50 2.96 -11.75 13.74
C ASP A 50 1.64 -10.98 13.94
N ALA A 51 0.59 -11.64 14.44
CA ALA A 51 -0.73 -11.03 14.64
C ALA A 51 -0.75 -9.84 15.62
N THR A 52 0.27 -9.72 16.48
CA THR A 52 0.42 -8.63 17.45
C THR A 52 1.27 -7.48 16.92
N GLU A 53 2.01 -7.68 15.84
CA GLU A 53 2.89 -6.65 15.27
C GLU A 53 2.08 -5.71 14.35
N LYS A 54 2.38 -4.42 14.44
CA LYS A 54 1.73 -3.39 13.62
C LYS A 54 2.54 -3.01 12.40
N ASP A 55 3.83 -3.31 12.44
CA ASP A 55 4.72 -3.05 11.33
C ASP A 55 4.41 -3.99 10.19
N ILE A 56 4.53 -3.49 8.97
CA ILE A 56 4.28 -4.27 7.75
C ILE A 56 5.62 -4.56 7.10
N VAL A 57 5.90 -5.84 6.85
CA VAL A 57 7.14 -6.28 6.22
C VAL A 57 6.85 -6.70 4.79
N VAL A 58 7.69 -6.24 3.85
CA VAL A 58 7.66 -6.66 2.45
C VAL A 58 8.83 -7.61 2.21
N THR A 59 8.55 -8.82 1.77
CA THR A 59 9.57 -9.84 1.53
C THR A 59 9.49 -10.44 0.14
N ARG A 60 10.62 -10.92 -0.37
CA ARG A 60 10.72 -11.74 -1.58
C ARG A 60 11.63 -12.92 -1.29
N ALA A 61 11.17 -14.15 -1.59
CA ALA A 61 11.94 -15.37 -1.34
C ALA A 61 12.54 -15.44 0.09
N ARG A 62 11.78 -14.98 1.10
CA ARG A 62 12.15 -14.89 2.52
C ARG A 62 13.19 -13.80 2.88
N GLN A 63 13.64 -13.01 1.91
CA GLN A 63 14.46 -11.83 2.17
C GLN A 63 13.55 -10.62 2.39
N THR A 64 13.74 -9.90 3.49
CA THR A 64 13.11 -8.59 3.71
C THR A 64 13.67 -7.59 2.71
N LEU A 65 12.78 -6.88 2.02
CA LEU A 65 13.14 -5.78 1.14
C LEU A 65 13.09 -4.45 1.90
N PHE A 66 11.98 -4.22 2.60
CA PHE A 66 11.79 -3.06 3.47
C PHE A 66 10.64 -3.33 4.46
N LYS A 67 10.56 -2.49 5.48
CA LYS A 67 9.57 -2.54 6.55
C LYS A 67 8.89 -1.18 6.67
N PHE A 68 7.56 -1.15 6.73
CA PHE A 68 6.82 0.00 7.24
C PHE A 68 6.76 -0.13 8.75
N LYS A 69 7.54 0.68 9.45
CA LYS A 69 7.56 0.77 10.90
C LYS A 69 6.46 1.72 11.35
N PHE A 70 5.46 1.19 12.03
CA PHE A 70 4.29 1.95 12.40
C PHE A 70 4.62 3.00 13.48
N ASP A 71 4.23 4.24 13.22
CA ASP A 71 4.37 5.31 14.18
C ASP A 71 3.07 5.50 14.98
N TYR A 72 3.10 5.07 16.24
CA TYR A 72 1.97 5.15 17.17
C TYR A 72 1.58 6.58 17.54
N LEU A 73 2.50 7.54 17.46
CA LEU A 73 2.24 8.93 17.83
C LEU A 73 1.52 9.67 16.70
N TRP A 74 1.87 9.36 15.45
CA TRP A 74 1.40 10.11 14.29
C TRP A 74 0.44 9.34 13.37
N GLY A 75 0.23 8.03 13.62
CA GLY A 75 -0.65 7.19 12.81
C GLY A 75 -0.18 7.01 11.37
N GLY A 76 1.12 7.20 11.14
CA GLY A 76 1.82 6.96 9.88
C GLY A 76 2.73 5.74 9.99
N ALA A 77 3.63 5.59 9.02
CA ALA A 77 4.72 4.64 9.12
C ALA A 77 5.97 5.17 8.42
N GLU A 78 7.12 4.84 8.98
CA GLU A 78 8.42 5.10 8.36
C GLU A 78 8.87 3.88 7.55
N ILE A 79 9.61 4.07 6.46
CA ILE A 79 10.15 2.97 5.68
C ILE A 79 11.61 2.73 6.07
N GLU A 80 11.89 1.53 6.58
CA GLU A 80 13.23 1.06 6.92
C GLU A 80 13.70 -0.03 5.95
N THR A 81 15.00 -0.05 5.67
CA THR A 81 15.71 -1.14 4.98
C THR A 81 16.93 -1.53 5.79
N ASP A 82 17.12 -2.81 6.05
CA ASP A 82 18.22 -3.33 6.89
C ASP A 82 18.39 -2.66 8.27
N GLY A 83 17.27 -2.14 8.82
CA GLY A 83 17.23 -1.45 10.11
C GLY A 83 17.60 0.04 10.06
N GLU A 84 17.78 0.60 8.86
CA GLU A 84 18.05 2.01 8.64
C GLU A 84 16.87 2.72 7.97
N GLU A 85 16.61 3.95 8.38
CA GLU A 85 15.58 4.82 7.80
C GLU A 85 15.95 5.18 6.36
N THR A 86 14.99 5.03 5.45
CA THR A 86 15.20 5.35 4.02
C THR A 86 14.94 6.82 3.69
N GLY A 87 14.39 7.58 4.65
CA GLY A 87 13.85 8.93 4.44
C GLY A 87 12.46 8.95 3.78
N PHE A 88 11.89 7.79 3.45
CA PHE A 88 10.51 7.71 2.99
C PHE A 88 9.53 7.46 4.14
N GLU A 89 8.39 8.14 4.10
CA GLU A 89 7.34 8.01 5.10
C GLU A 89 5.97 7.87 4.46
N VAL A 90 5.12 7.05 5.08
CA VAL A 90 3.70 6.95 4.77
C VAL A 90 2.90 7.76 5.79
N LYS A 91 2.30 8.86 5.34
CA LYS A 91 1.53 9.77 6.19
C LYS A 91 0.02 9.52 6.09
N GLY A 92 -0.61 9.49 7.27
CA GLY A 92 -2.04 9.33 7.49
C GLY A 92 -2.83 10.65 7.55
N LYS A 93 -4.14 10.49 7.72
CA LYS A 93 -5.23 11.44 7.42
C LYS A 93 -5.44 12.52 8.49
N TRP A 94 -4.42 13.27 8.91
CA TRP A 94 -4.67 14.33 9.90
C TRP A 94 -5.50 15.49 9.34
N PHE A 95 -5.38 15.83 8.04
CA PHE A 95 -6.18 16.92 7.43
C PHE A 95 -6.51 16.77 5.94
N LYS A 96 -6.04 15.72 5.25
CA LYS A 96 -6.29 15.50 3.81
C LYS A 96 -6.82 14.10 3.57
N PRO A 97 -7.80 13.90 2.66
CA PRO A 97 -8.29 12.57 2.32
C PRO A 97 -7.20 11.78 1.59
N GLY A 98 -6.84 10.62 2.13
CA GLY A 98 -5.93 9.65 1.51
C GLY A 98 -4.72 9.28 2.36
N THR A 99 -3.94 8.35 1.83
CA THR A 99 -2.60 7.98 2.30
C THR A 99 -1.57 8.59 1.36
N ARG A 100 -0.47 9.11 1.89
CA ARG A 100 0.59 9.75 1.10
C ARG A 100 1.91 9.04 1.38
N LEU A 101 2.63 8.65 0.33
CA LEU A 101 4.06 8.36 0.43
C LEU A 101 4.80 9.67 0.19
N VAL A 102 5.67 10.05 1.12
CA VAL A 102 6.49 11.25 1.02
C VAL A 102 7.97 10.89 1.11
N ASP A 103 8.82 11.72 0.50
CA ASP A 103 10.27 11.65 0.65
C ASP A 103 10.76 12.44 1.88
N ALA A 104 12.09 12.49 2.06
CA ALA A 104 12.75 13.14 3.19
C ALA A 104 12.49 14.66 3.24
N ASP A 105 12.25 15.27 2.08
CA ASP A 105 11.92 16.70 1.93
C ASP A 105 10.40 16.96 2.09
N SER A 106 9.62 15.92 2.45
CA SER A 106 8.16 15.95 2.57
C SER A 106 7.41 16.26 1.27
N ASN A 107 8.02 16.01 0.11
CA ASN A 107 7.33 16.04 -1.17
C ASN A 107 6.42 14.82 -1.29
N ASP A 108 5.23 15.02 -1.86
CA ASP A 108 4.35 13.89 -2.20
C ASP A 108 4.92 13.12 -3.36
N ILE A 109 5.21 11.84 -3.16
CA ILE A 109 5.64 10.90 -4.20
C ILE A 109 4.43 10.13 -4.74
N VAL A 110 3.63 9.55 -3.84
CA VAL A 110 2.38 8.84 -4.17
C VAL A 110 1.26 9.36 -3.28
N ILE A 111 0.08 9.56 -3.86
CA ILE A 111 -1.14 9.87 -3.13
C ILE A 111 -2.19 8.82 -3.49
N VAL A 112 -2.73 8.13 -2.49
CA VAL A 112 -3.78 7.12 -2.66
C VAL A 112 -5.05 7.57 -1.95
N LYS A 113 -6.16 7.57 -2.67
CA LYS A 113 -7.50 7.93 -2.16
C LYS A 113 -8.50 6.85 -2.53
N THR A 114 -9.51 6.66 -1.70
CA THR A 114 -10.70 5.88 -2.08
C THR A 114 -11.75 6.84 -2.66
N ASN A 115 -12.23 6.54 -3.86
CA ASN A 115 -13.43 7.18 -4.42
C ASN A 115 -14.67 6.52 -3.80
N GLU A 116 -15.37 7.25 -2.93
CA GLU A 116 -16.51 6.71 -2.18
C GLU A 116 -17.74 6.39 -3.05
N ARG A 117 -17.78 6.85 -4.31
CA ARG A 117 -18.90 6.56 -5.24
C ARG A 117 -18.67 5.29 -6.05
N SER A 118 -17.44 5.06 -6.49
CA SER A 118 -17.10 3.89 -7.31
C SER A 118 -16.45 2.74 -6.53
N ASN A 119 -16.07 2.97 -5.26
CA ASN A 119 -15.23 2.05 -4.47
C ASN A 119 -13.88 1.72 -5.15
N GLU A 120 -13.43 2.57 -6.06
CA GLU A 120 -12.12 2.49 -6.70
C GLU A 120 -11.08 3.27 -5.89
N LEU A 121 -9.80 2.94 -6.08
CA LEU A 121 -8.70 3.76 -5.59
C LEU A 121 -8.24 4.72 -6.68
N GLU A 122 -8.15 5.99 -6.36
CA GLU A 122 -7.50 7.02 -7.16
C GLU A 122 -6.06 7.17 -6.68
N ILE A 123 -5.11 6.96 -7.57
CA ILE A 123 -3.68 6.95 -7.25
C ILE A 123 -2.99 8.00 -8.12
N SER A 124 -2.33 8.98 -7.49
CA SER A 124 -1.51 9.98 -8.20
C SER A 124 -0.05 9.75 -7.88
N ILE A 125 0.80 9.74 -8.92
CA ILE A 125 2.25 9.55 -8.81
C ILE A 125 2.94 10.81 -9.32
N ASN A 126 3.69 11.46 -8.44
CA ASN A 126 4.39 12.70 -8.76
C ASN A 126 5.84 12.46 -9.19
N ASP A 127 6.46 11.37 -8.69
CA ASP A 127 7.77 10.90 -9.11
C ASP A 127 7.68 9.45 -9.59
N GLU A 128 7.86 9.26 -10.90
CA GLU A 128 7.76 7.97 -11.57
C GLU A 128 9.04 7.11 -11.41
N SER A 129 10.08 7.62 -10.76
CA SER A 129 11.25 6.82 -10.38
C SER A 129 10.97 5.85 -9.24
N ILE A 130 9.82 6.01 -8.55
CA ILE A 130 9.39 5.12 -7.49
C ILE A 130 9.21 3.68 -8.02
N SER A 131 9.77 2.72 -7.30
CA SER A 131 9.61 1.32 -7.71
C SER A 131 8.15 0.86 -7.61
N GLU A 132 7.70 0.05 -8.56
CA GLU A 132 6.33 -0.49 -8.59
C GLU A 132 5.99 -1.29 -7.33
N VAL A 133 6.97 -1.98 -6.73
CA VAL A 133 6.78 -2.69 -5.46
C VAL A 133 6.50 -1.70 -4.33
N MET A 134 7.23 -0.59 -4.23
CA MET A 134 6.99 0.42 -3.21
C MET A 134 5.62 1.09 -3.41
N LEU A 135 5.27 1.42 -4.66
CA LEU A 135 3.94 1.93 -5.03
C LEU A 135 2.82 1.00 -4.55
N LEU A 136 2.88 -0.28 -4.92
CA LEU A 136 1.85 -1.26 -4.54
C LEU A 136 1.83 -1.52 -3.03
N SER A 137 2.99 -1.50 -2.38
CA SER A 137 3.07 -1.61 -0.92
C SER A 137 2.45 -0.41 -0.20
N THR A 138 2.60 0.82 -0.72
CA THR A 138 1.87 2.00 -0.21
C THR A 138 0.36 1.85 -0.39
N ILE A 139 -0.08 1.34 -1.54
CA ILE A 139 -1.49 1.06 -1.81
C ILE A 139 -2.03 0.00 -0.84
N TYR A 140 -1.28 -1.09 -0.62
CA TYR A 140 -1.59 -2.08 0.41
C TYR A 140 -1.73 -1.41 1.78
N TYR A 141 -0.80 -0.52 2.17
CA TYR A 141 -0.86 0.16 3.46
C TYR A 141 -2.11 1.04 3.58
N HIS A 142 -2.48 1.78 2.51
CA HIS A 142 -3.72 2.57 2.47
C HIS A 142 -4.96 1.72 2.76
N VAL A 143 -5.03 0.58 2.08
CA VAL A 143 -6.11 -0.41 2.20
C VAL A 143 -6.12 -1.00 3.61
N TYR A 144 -4.97 -1.43 4.13
CA TYR A 144 -4.80 -2.01 5.46
C TYR A 144 -5.18 -1.02 6.58
N ALA A 145 -4.69 0.22 6.51
CA ALA A 145 -5.04 1.27 7.47
C ALA A 145 -6.55 1.64 7.40
N SER A 146 -7.20 1.37 6.27
CA SER A 146 -8.63 1.58 6.05
C SER A 146 -9.49 0.35 6.33
N ALA A 147 -8.94 -0.74 6.92
CA ALA A 147 -9.54 -2.08 7.01
C ALA A 147 -10.95 -2.16 7.61
N GLY A 148 -11.39 -1.18 8.41
CA GLY A 148 -12.80 -1.07 8.84
C GLY A 148 -13.78 -0.92 7.67
N LYS A 149 -13.39 -0.24 6.58
CA LYS A 149 -14.18 -0.10 5.34
C LYS A 149 -13.94 -1.24 4.35
N LEU A 150 -12.73 -1.81 4.33
CA LEU A 150 -12.39 -2.88 3.38
C LEU A 150 -13.14 -4.18 3.65
N ARG A 151 -13.41 -4.53 4.92
CA ARG A 151 -14.28 -5.67 5.24
C ARG A 151 -15.70 -5.51 4.69
N SER A 152 -16.27 -4.29 4.68
CA SER A 152 -17.60 -4.05 4.09
C SER A 152 -17.58 -4.31 2.59
N VAL A 153 -16.58 -3.77 1.88
CA VAL A 153 -16.42 -3.90 0.43
C VAL A 153 -16.12 -5.36 0.02
N MET A 154 -15.25 -6.07 0.74
CA MET A 154 -14.93 -7.49 0.47
C MET A 154 -16.06 -8.47 0.80
N LEU A 155 -16.98 -8.10 1.72
CA LEU A 155 -18.13 -8.93 2.09
C LEU A 155 -19.40 -8.63 1.26
N GLY A 156 -19.34 -7.65 0.34
CA GLY A 156 -20.51 -7.23 -0.46
C GLY A 156 -21.62 -6.58 0.38
N LEU A 157 -21.26 -5.92 1.49
CA LEU A 157 -22.15 -5.19 2.39
C LEU A 157 -22.09 -3.68 2.14
#